data_AF-A0A4V1TH47-F1
#
_entry.id   AF-A0A4V1TH47-F1
#
_cell.length_a   1.000
_cell.length_b   1.000
_cell.length_c   1.000
_cell.angle_alpha   90.00
_cell.angle_beta   90.00
_cell.angle_gamma   90.00
#
_symmetry.space_group_name_H-M   'P 1'
#
loop_
_entity.id
_entity.type
_entity.pdbx_description
1 polymer ?
#
loop_
_entity_poly.entity_id
_entity_poly.type
_entity_poly.pdbx_seq_one_letter_code
_entity_poly.pdbx_strand_id
1 'polypeptide(L)'
;VAELAQQNHAPDMHGREREDRSSVQRPEEPWPMRPGERDQHQPMDERRQRDDQDATRNFPKQGLPQRNGAAEAAEIVRGREGVDEAGRGRAERDHQIGRPARQAAGAAIRHGRVAAHPRPLAFVTQHRLLVPHRLDLCAGCRPARGEQGIAAMPAQTNRTPPQSAERRLDLDWIRIGAFGLLILYHVGMLYVSWGFHVKSAHQLRELEPLMLLLNPWRMALLFLVSGAATRFMLGKYEVGPLTRRRSAQLLIPLAFGMLVVVPPQSFAEVVEKLGFSGGYLDFWLKHYLTFDQGFCRIENGRQSCLILPTWNHLWFVVYLWLYTMALAGLVALTPGLAERGQRLLERALPGLLLLLAPAVLLGLNRFLVFPAAPPTYVVIGDWYQHVLYGFCFLYGFLAARSKALAERTERLRWLALALAIAAFLAMLWLRAQPPGEFQRLVRPFVYGLDQWCWIVAILGFARRHLSRRDGPARRYLVEAVFCWYIVHQSA
;
A
#
# COMPACT_ATOMS: atom_id res chain seq x y z
N VAL A 1 2.80 0.60 -3.60
CA VAL A 1 4.13 0.60 -4.26
C VAL A 1 4.55 -0.79 -4.76
N ALA A 2 4.72 -1.81 -3.91
CA ALA A 2 5.12 -3.16 -4.33
C ALA A 2 4.24 -3.82 -5.42
N GLU A 3 2.96 -3.45 -5.50
CA GLU A 3 2.03 -3.95 -6.52
C GLU A 3 2.32 -3.35 -7.91
N LEU A 4 2.93 -2.15 -7.99
CA LEU A 4 3.42 -1.55 -9.24
C LEU A 4 4.71 -2.24 -9.72
N ALA A 5 5.54 -2.76 -8.81
CA ALA A 5 6.70 -3.59 -9.14
C ALA A 5 6.34 -4.95 -9.80
N GLN A 6 5.05 -5.22 -10.04
CA GLN A 6 4.58 -6.31 -10.89
C GLN A 6 4.69 -5.98 -12.40
N GLN A 7 4.91 -4.72 -12.77
CA GLN A 7 5.16 -4.28 -14.16
C GLN A 7 6.66 -4.20 -14.50
N ASN A 8 7.52 -3.88 -13.53
CA ASN A 8 8.91 -3.43 -13.76
C ASN A 8 9.94 -4.55 -14.04
N HIS A 9 9.58 -5.55 -14.84
CA HIS A 9 10.52 -6.56 -15.38
C HIS A 9 10.32 -6.73 -16.90
N ALA A 10 10.78 -5.73 -17.65
CA ALA A 10 11.30 -5.91 -19.00
C ALA A 10 12.81 -5.62 -18.94
N PRO A 11 13.69 -6.47 -19.49
CA PRO A 11 15.12 -6.17 -19.55
C PRO A 11 15.37 -5.15 -20.67
N ASP A 12 15.82 -3.94 -20.29
CA ASP A 12 16.06 -2.85 -21.23
C ASP A 12 17.43 -3.02 -21.93
N MET A 13 17.44 -3.85 -22.98
CA MET A 13 18.65 -4.31 -23.68
C MET A 13 19.09 -3.37 -24.82
N HIS A 14 19.29 -2.08 -24.52
CA HIS A 14 19.95 -1.17 -25.47
C HIS A 14 20.91 -0.17 -24.82
N GLY A 15 22.21 -0.36 -25.12
CA GLY A 15 23.16 0.74 -25.26
C GLY A 15 24.17 0.93 -24.14
N ARG A 16 25.35 0.32 -24.29
CA ARG A 16 26.64 1.01 -24.43
C ARG A 16 27.79 0.01 -24.56
N GLU A 17 28.53 0.10 -25.67
CA GLU A 17 30.00 0.08 -25.66
C GLU A 17 30.51 0.61 -27.01
N ARG A 18 31.49 1.50 -26.95
CA ARG A 18 32.19 2.08 -28.10
C ARG A 18 33.49 2.67 -27.58
N GLU A 19 34.57 2.50 -28.35
CA GLU A 19 35.96 2.79 -27.94
C GLU A 19 36.46 1.75 -26.88
N ASP A 20 37.73 1.34 -26.88
CA ASP A 20 38.92 1.93 -27.52
C ASP A 20 39.72 0.94 -28.41
N ARG A 21 40.81 1.41 -29.02
CA ARG A 21 41.70 0.76 -30.00
C ARG A 21 42.83 -0.04 -29.33
N SER A 22 43.30 -1.12 -29.97
CA SER A 22 44.65 -1.17 -30.60
C SER A 22 45.18 -2.61 -30.86
N SER A 23 45.93 -2.78 -31.98
CA SER A 23 46.83 -3.92 -32.27
C SER A 23 46.15 -5.30 -32.50
N VAL A 24 46.70 -6.33 -33.19
CA VAL A 24 48.03 -6.64 -33.78
C VAL A 24 47.89 -7.40 -35.14
N GLN A 25 48.69 -7.03 -36.17
CA GLN A 25 49.19 -7.80 -37.35
C GLN A 25 48.28 -8.51 -38.41
N ARG A 26 48.94 -8.83 -39.54
CA ARG A 26 48.59 -9.48 -40.84
C ARG A 26 49.74 -10.49 -41.17
N PRO A 27 49.83 -11.20 -42.33
CA PRO A 27 48.95 -11.33 -43.53
C PRO A 27 48.33 -12.76 -43.59
N GLU A 28 48.07 -13.55 -44.65
CA GLU A 28 48.31 -13.67 -46.12
C GLU A 28 47.08 -14.35 -46.78
N GLU A 29 47.03 -14.84 -48.02
CA GLU A 29 47.19 -14.33 -49.41
C GLU A 29 46.58 -15.44 -50.37
N PRO A 30 46.78 -15.62 -51.71
CA PRO A 30 45.64 -15.52 -52.64
C PRO A 30 45.43 -16.67 -53.68
N TRP A 31 44.80 -16.33 -54.84
CA TRP A 31 44.66 -17.02 -56.17
C TRP A 31 43.21 -17.51 -56.61
N PRO A 32 42.87 -17.67 -57.94
CA PRO A 32 41.74 -16.93 -58.59
C PRO A 32 41.02 -17.62 -59.83
N MET A 33 40.32 -16.83 -60.68
CA MET A 33 39.95 -17.08 -62.13
C MET A 33 38.95 -18.24 -62.48
N ARG A 34 38.25 -18.38 -63.64
CA ARG A 34 37.71 -17.57 -64.80
C ARG A 34 36.67 -18.48 -65.59
N PRO A 35 36.30 -18.33 -66.89
CA PRO A 35 35.25 -17.43 -67.43
C PRO A 35 34.24 -18.03 -68.47
N GLY A 36 33.14 -17.29 -68.78
CA GLY A 36 32.41 -17.30 -70.08
C GLY A 36 31.56 -18.53 -70.47
N GLU A 37 30.76 -18.55 -71.56
CA GLU A 37 30.10 -17.47 -72.34
C GLU A 37 29.07 -18.05 -73.36
N ARG A 38 27.93 -17.37 -73.61
CA ARG A 38 27.03 -17.48 -74.81
C ARG A 38 26.28 -18.83 -75.06
N ASP A 39 25.21 -18.95 -75.88
CA ASP A 39 24.35 -17.99 -76.63
C ASP A 39 22.94 -18.59 -76.95
N GLN A 40 21.89 -17.75 -77.06
CA GLN A 40 20.68 -17.83 -77.95
C GLN A 40 19.75 -19.11 -77.93
N HIS A 41 18.45 -19.11 -78.30
CA HIS A 41 17.53 -18.13 -78.93
C HIS A 41 16.03 -18.34 -78.57
N GLN A 42 15.18 -17.41 -79.06
CA GLN A 42 13.71 -17.17 -78.96
C GLN A 42 12.72 -18.27 -79.53
N PRO A 43 11.36 -18.07 -79.58
CA PRO A 43 10.46 -17.02 -79.04
C PRO A 43 9.12 -17.51 -78.36
N MET A 44 8.35 -16.59 -77.73
CA MET A 44 6.89 -16.37 -77.94
C MET A 44 6.34 -15.18 -77.13
N ASP A 45 5.57 -14.32 -77.81
CA ASP A 45 4.54 -13.30 -77.47
C ASP A 45 3.94 -13.17 -76.02
N GLU A 46 3.35 -12.03 -75.57
CA GLU A 46 2.99 -10.76 -76.22
C GLU A 46 2.74 -9.57 -75.23
N ARG A 47 2.79 -8.31 -75.71
CA ARG A 47 2.17 -7.05 -75.18
C ARG A 47 2.51 -6.55 -73.74
N ARG A 48 2.69 -5.24 -73.47
CA ARG A 48 3.10 -4.06 -74.27
C ARG A 48 3.47 -2.90 -73.32
N GLN A 49 4.52 -2.13 -73.60
CA GLN A 49 4.86 -0.87 -72.89
C GLN A 49 4.23 0.36 -73.58
N ARG A 50 4.11 1.49 -72.84
CA ARG A 50 4.50 2.84 -73.32
C ARG A 50 4.51 3.90 -72.19
N ASP A 51 5.69 4.48 -72.00
CA ASP A 51 6.06 5.92 -71.98
C ASP A 51 5.25 6.94 -71.12
N ASP A 52 5.93 7.40 -70.07
CA ASP A 52 6.34 8.80 -69.79
C ASP A 52 5.40 10.04 -69.91
N GLN A 53 5.49 10.84 -68.84
CA GLN A 53 5.59 12.32 -68.79
C GLN A 53 4.41 13.26 -69.20
N ASP A 54 3.87 13.89 -68.13
CA ASP A 54 3.80 15.35 -67.89
C ASP A 54 2.51 16.18 -68.14
N ALA A 55 2.38 17.21 -67.27
CA ALA A 55 1.60 18.45 -67.36
C ALA A 55 0.06 18.46 -67.61
N THR A 56 -0.73 18.73 -66.55
CA THR A 56 -1.62 19.92 -66.34
C THR A 56 -2.59 19.73 -65.16
N ARG A 57 -3.17 20.73 -64.48
CA ARG A 57 -2.71 22.06 -63.98
C ARG A 57 -3.79 22.60 -62.99
N ASN A 58 -3.43 23.55 -62.12
CA ASN A 58 -4.30 24.54 -61.43
C ASN A 58 -5.27 24.11 -60.29
N PHE A 59 -4.93 24.51 -59.04
CA PHE A 59 -5.55 25.55 -58.18
C PHE A 59 -7.10 25.80 -58.18
N PRO A 60 -7.72 26.33 -57.08
CA PRO A 60 -7.10 27.17 -56.05
C PRO A 60 -7.42 26.88 -54.56
N LYS A 61 -6.71 27.59 -53.67
CA LYS A 61 -7.09 27.82 -52.26
C LYS A 61 -7.97 29.07 -52.13
N GLN A 62 -9.18 28.91 -51.61
CA GLN A 62 -10.01 29.88 -50.87
C GLN A 62 -10.85 29.04 -49.88
N GLY A 63 -11.38 29.50 -48.75
CA GLY A 63 -11.39 30.79 -48.06
C GLY A 63 -12.19 30.59 -46.74
N LEU A 64 -12.05 31.48 -45.75
CA LEU A 64 -12.80 31.38 -44.48
C LEU A 64 -14.31 31.61 -44.71
N PRO A 65 -15.20 30.98 -43.91
CA PRO A 65 -15.60 31.66 -42.68
C PRO A 65 -15.73 30.78 -41.43
N GLN A 66 -15.53 31.41 -40.26
CA GLN A 66 -16.01 30.91 -38.98
C GLN A 66 -17.54 30.92 -38.93
N ARG A 67 -18.15 30.05 -38.10
CA ARG A 67 -19.48 30.28 -37.53
C ARG A 67 -19.50 29.95 -36.04
N ASN A 68 -19.24 30.96 -35.22
CA ASN A 68 -19.78 31.03 -33.86
C ASN A 68 -21.28 31.36 -33.96
N GLY A 69 -22.10 30.97 -32.96
CA GLY A 69 -23.56 31.09 -33.09
C GLY A 69 -24.41 30.98 -31.82
N ALA A 70 -23.82 31.18 -30.63
CA ALA A 70 -24.48 31.38 -29.33
C ALA A 70 -23.40 31.87 -28.34
N ALA A 71 -23.39 33.06 -27.73
CA ALA A 71 -24.42 34.09 -27.50
C ALA A 71 -25.57 33.63 -26.59
N GLU A 72 -25.93 34.31 -25.49
CA GLU A 72 -25.37 35.56 -24.91
C GLU A 72 -25.74 35.72 -23.41
N ALA A 73 -24.89 36.40 -22.63
CA ALA A 73 -25.23 37.01 -21.33
C ALA A 73 -24.16 38.06 -20.92
N ALA A 74 -24.38 39.32 -21.29
CA ALA A 74 -23.64 40.52 -20.85
C ALA A 74 -24.14 40.98 -19.45
N GLU A 75 -23.56 41.89 -18.66
CA GLU A 75 -22.27 42.63 -18.50
C GLU A 75 -22.61 43.76 -17.45
N ILE A 76 -21.91 44.93 -17.45
CA ILE A 76 -22.21 46.17 -16.66
C ILE A 76 -21.81 46.07 -15.15
N VAL A 77 -21.06 46.99 -14.52
CA VAL A 77 -20.79 48.44 -14.74
C VAL A 77 -19.28 48.81 -14.77
N ARG A 78 -18.98 49.98 -15.37
CA ARG A 78 -17.71 50.79 -15.36
C ARG A 78 -17.38 51.35 -13.93
N GLY A 79 -16.29 52.05 -13.61
CA GLY A 79 -15.12 52.67 -14.30
C GLY A 79 -14.02 53.02 -13.23
N ARG A 80 -12.96 53.82 -13.43
CA ARG A 80 -12.74 55.03 -14.25
C ARG A 80 -11.21 55.39 -14.37
N GLU A 81 -10.88 56.41 -15.17
CA GLU A 81 -9.57 57.08 -15.40
C GLU A 81 -8.80 57.51 -14.11
N GLY A 82 -7.47 57.79 -14.09
CA GLY A 82 -6.38 57.75 -15.10
C GLY A 82 -5.12 58.59 -14.70
N VAL A 83 -4.14 58.74 -15.62
CA VAL A 83 -3.12 59.83 -15.74
C VAL A 83 -1.80 59.80 -14.89
N ASP A 84 -0.65 59.65 -15.60
CA ASP A 84 0.66 60.38 -15.64
C ASP A 84 1.42 60.83 -14.33
N GLU A 85 2.75 61.11 -14.26
CA GLU A 85 3.89 61.09 -15.22
C GLU A 85 5.30 60.92 -14.54
N ALA A 86 6.32 60.53 -15.33
CA ALA A 86 7.76 60.89 -15.36
C ALA A 86 8.71 61.10 -14.11
N GLY A 87 10.00 60.72 -14.28
CA GLY A 87 11.18 61.23 -13.51
C GLY A 87 12.17 60.15 -13.00
N ARG A 88 13.24 59.76 -13.74
CA ARG A 88 14.64 60.29 -13.70
C ARG A 88 15.20 60.58 -12.28
N GLY A 89 16.36 60.09 -11.83
CA GLY A 89 17.37 59.17 -12.40
C GLY A 89 18.79 59.42 -11.80
N ARG A 90 19.79 58.57 -12.11
CA ARG A 90 21.24 58.68 -11.72
C ARG A 90 21.50 58.47 -10.20
N ALA A 91 22.25 57.49 -9.67
CA ALA A 91 23.45 56.73 -10.03
C ALA A 91 24.80 57.42 -9.73
N GLU A 92 25.52 56.97 -8.70
CA GLU A 92 26.99 56.93 -8.68
C GLU A 92 27.56 55.96 -7.62
N ARG A 93 28.89 55.81 -7.56
CA ARG A 93 29.65 54.83 -6.74
C ARG A 93 30.43 55.55 -5.64
N ASP A 94 30.92 54.81 -4.64
CA ASP A 94 32.31 55.05 -4.20
C ASP A 94 32.98 53.82 -3.55
N HIS A 95 34.26 53.96 -3.19
CA HIS A 95 35.19 52.92 -2.73
C HIS A 95 36.02 53.37 -1.50
N GLN A 96 36.86 52.45 -0.99
CA GLN A 96 37.95 52.61 0.03
C GLN A 96 37.66 52.01 1.43
N ILE A 97 38.32 50.91 1.85
CA ILE A 97 39.70 50.69 2.40
C ILE A 97 39.73 50.69 3.94
N GLY A 98 40.21 49.59 4.54
CA GLY A 98 40.47 49.46 5.99
C GLY A 98 40.94 48.05 6.41
N ARG A 99 42.10 47.95 7.07
CA ARG A 99 42.80 46.75 7.60
C ARG A 99 43.59 47.19 8.87
N PRO A 100 44.30 46.34 9.67
CA PRO A 100 44.58 44.89 9.62
C PRO A 100 44.46 44.14 10.99
N ALA A 101 45.06 42.93 11.08
CA ALA A 101 45.56 42.20 12.28
C ALA A 101 44.54 41.36 13.10
N ARG A 102 44.92 40.27 13.79
CA ARG A 102 46.26 39.67 14.06
C ARG A 102 46.21 38.12 14.08
N GLN A 103 47.37 37.45 14.23
CA GLN A 103 47.56 35.99 14.14
C GLN A 103 47.68 35.27 15.52
N ALA A 104 47.88 33.94 15.44
CA ALA A 104 48.41 33.01 16.46
C ALA A 104 47.39 32.42 17.47
N ALA A 105 47.52 31.17 17.95
CA ALA A 105 48.49 30.11 17.66
C ALA A 105 47.84 28.71 17.70
N GLY A 106 48.46 27.71 17.07
CA GLY A 106 48.14 26.30 17.25
C GLY A 106 49.27 25.57 17.98
N ALA A 107 48.95 24.60 18.82
CA ALA A 107 49.91 23.73 19.49
C ALA A 107 49.37 22.30 19.62
N ALA A 108 50.20 21.30 19.33
CA ALA A 108 49.89 19.89 19.50
C ALA A 108 51.05 19.20 20.22
N ILE A 109 50.75 18.42 21.27
CA ILE A 109 51.70 17.59 22.01
C ILE A 109 51.12 16.18 22.14
N ARG A 110 52.00 15.18 22.22
CA ARG A 110 51.68 13.76 21.98
C ARG A 110 52.32 12.87 23.04
N HIS A 111 51.69 11.71 23.26
CA HIS A 111 52.16 10.53 24.02
C HIS A 111 52.11 10.57 25.55
N GLY A 112 51.53 9.49 26.09
CA GLY A 112 51.61 9.04 27.47
C GLY A 112 50.93 7.67 27.59
N ARG A 113 51.70 6.59 27.81
CA ARG A 113 51.17 5.24 28.07
C ARG A 113 51.35 4.91 29.55
N VAL A 114 50.26 4.51 30.22
CA VAL A 114 50.30 3.68 31.44
C VAL A 114 49.18 2.64 31.32
N ALA A 115 49.41 1.42 31.81
CA ALA A 115 48.44 0.34 31.76
C ALA A 115 48.03 -0.11 33.17
N ALA A 116 46.76 -0.44 33.37
CA ALA A 116 46.27 -1.08 34.59
C ALA A 116 45.04 -1.95 34.31
N HIS A 117 45.09 -3.19 34.80
CA HIS A 117 43.98 -4.12 34.99
C HIS A 117 44.13 -4.66 36.42
N PRO A 118 43.04 -4.88 37.19
CA PRO A 118 42.32 -6.16 37.01
C PRO A 118 40.81 -6.20 37.37
N ARG A 119 40.05 -6.87 36.49
CA ARG A 119 38.93 -7.80 36.78
C ARG A 119 37.62 -7.27 37.44
N PRO A 120 36.51 -8.06 37.40
CA PRO A 120 35.17 -7.51 37.30
C PRO A 120 34.27 -7.69 38.54
N LEU A 121 33.11 -7.05 38.49
CA LEU A 121 31.94 -7.35 39.33
C LEU A 121 30.78 -7.85 38.46
N ALA A 122 30.01 -8.81 38.97
CA ALA A 122 28.81 -9.34 38.33
C ALA A 122 27.67 -9.46 39.35
N PHE A 123 26.57 -8.75 39.09
CA PHE A 123 25.26 -8.92 39.73
C PHE A 123 24.21 -8.51 38.68
N VAL A 124 23.34 -9.36 38.11
CA VAL A 124 22.37 -10.32 38.66
C VAL A 124 20.98 -9.69 38.89
N THR A 125 20.15 -9.84 37.86
CA THR A 125 18.68 -10.00 37.83
C THR A 125 17.68 -8.85 38.06
N GLN A 126 16.70 -8.84 37.14
CA GLN A 126 15.26 -8.55 37.30
C GLN A 126 14.80 -7.17 37.78
N HIS A 127 14.27 -6.38 36.84
CA HIS A 127 13.14 -5.48 37.10
C HIS A 127 11.90 -5.93 36.34
N ARG A 128 10.84 -6.28 37.08
CA ARG A 128 9.47 -6.36 36.56
C ARG A 128 8.92 -4.94 36.45
N LEU A 129 8.52 -4.48 35.26
CA LEU A 129 7.67 -3.29 35.17
C LEU A 129 6.25 -3.65 35.63
N LEU A 130 5.80 -3.02 36.71
CA LEU A 130 4.38 -3.04 37.09
C LEU A 130 3.62 -2.01 36.25
N VAL A 131 2.45 -2.40 35.75
CA VAL A 131 1.47 -1.49 35.17
C VAL A 131 0.64 -0.88 36.32
N PRO A 132 0.49 0.46 36.41
CA PRO A 132 -0.29 1.08 37.47
C PRO A 132 -1.78 0.73 37.33
N HIS A 133 -2.37 0.23 38.41
CA HIS A 133 -3.81 0.00 38.49
C HIS A 133 -4.56 1.30 38.86
N ARG A 134 -5.88 1.30 38.68
CA ARG A 134 -6.75 2.45 38.99
C ARG A 134 -6.58 2.95 40.44
N LEU A 135 -6.63 4.27 40.59
CA LEU A 135 -6.92 4.94 41.86
C LEU A 135 -8.42 5.20 41.95
N ASP A 136 -9.14 4.38 42.71
CA ASP A 136 -10.51 4.69 43.12
C ASP A 136 -10.46 5.48 44.45
N LEU A 137 -10.71 6.78 44.40
CA LEU A 137 -10.68 7.70 45.54
C LEU A 137 -12.02 7.70 46.29
N CYS A 138 -12.09 7.01 47.44
CA CYS A 138 -13.16 7.23 48.42
C CYS A 138 -12.79 6.71 49.82
N ALA A 139 -12.39 7.59 50.74
CA ALA A 139 -12.17 7.25 52.15
C ALA A 139 -12.37 8.51 53.02
N GLY A 140 -13.32 8.48 53.97
CA GLY A 140 -13.50 9.64 54.86
C GLY A 140 -14.84 9.79 55.59
N CYS A 141 -15.28 8.80 56.39
CA CYS A 141 -15.91 9.10 57.69
C CYS A 141 -15.96 7.88 58.63
N ARG A 142 -16.19 8.13 59.93
CA ARG A 142 -16.03 7.15 61.03
C ARG A 142 -17.36 6.47 61.41
N PRO A 143 -17.32 5.29 62.06
CA PRO A 143 -18.53 4.56 62.48
C PRO A 143 -19.14 5.11 63.77
N ALA A 144 -20.45 4.89 63.93
CA ALA A 144 -21.16 4.98 65.20
C ALA A 144 -21.98 3.70 65.41
N ARG A 145 -22.16 3.26 66.67
CA ARG A 145 -23.04 2.15 67.02
C ARG A 145 -24.50 2.63 67.08
N GLY A 146 -25.41 1.81 66.59
CA GLY A 146 -26.87 1.98 66.68
C GLY A 146 -27.53 0.61 66.58
N GLU A 147 -28.69 0.45 67.19
CA GLU A 147 -29.29 -0.86 67.47
C GLU A 147 -30.33 -1.35 66.45
N GLN A 148 -30.51 -2.68 66.45
CA GLN A 148 -31.75 -3.42 66.16
C GLN A 148 -32.64 -2.98 64.98
N GLY A 149 -32.65 -3.80 63.91
CA GLY A 149 -33.66 -3.72 62.84
C GLY A 149 -33.72 -5.01 62.02
N ILE A 150 -34.75 -5.84 62.23
CA ILE A 150 -34.95 -7.08 61.47
C ILE A 150 -35.56 -6.71 60.11
N ALA A 151 -34.78 -6.86 59.04
CA ALA A 151 -35.26 -6.79 57.66
C ALA A 151 -34.68 -7.96 56.85
N ALA A 152 -35.55 -8.78 56.27
CA ALA A 152 -35.13 -9.97 55.54
C ALA A 152 -34.42 -9.59 54.23
N MET A 153 -33.17 -10.02 54.06
CA MET A 153 -32.49 -9.92 52.78
C MET A 153 -33.14 -10.88 51.78
N PRO A 154 -33.60 -10.43 50.60
CA PRO A 154 -33.95 -11.34 49.52
C PRO A 154 -32.68 -12.07 49.09
N ALA A 155 -32.75 -13.41 49.01
CA ALA A 155 -31.60 -14.23 48.66
C ALA A 155 -31.02 -13.78 47.31
N GLN A 156 -29.73 -13.39 47.30
CA GLN A 156 -29.05 -13.04 46.06
C GLN A 156 -28.93 -14.29 45.20
N THR A 157 -29.82 -14.43 44.22
CA THR A 157 -29.74 -15.48 43.22
C THR A 157 -28.38 -15.39 42.53
N ASN A 158 -27.63 -16.49 42.54
CA ASN A 158 -26.32 -16.57 41.88
C ASN A 158 -26.48 -16.23 40.40
N ARG A 159 -26.22 -14.97 40.03
CA ARG A 159 -26.13 -14.53 38.65
C ARG A 159 -24.83 -15.08 38.09
N THR A 160 -24.87 -16.34 37.64
CA THR A 160 -23.88 -16.94 36.75
C THR A 160 -23.45 -15.89 35.74
N PRO A 161 -22.16 -15.54 35.65
CA PRO A 161 -21.72 -14.47 34.76
C PRO A 161 -22.20 -14.78 33.34
N PRO A 162 -22.82 -13.82 32.64
CA PRO A 162 -23.50 -14.10 31.37
C PRO A 162 -22.51 -14.74 30.41
N GLN A 163 -22.85 -15.94 29.93
CA GLN A 163 -21.96 -16.79 29.14
C GLN A 163 -21.29 -15.95 28.05
N SER A 164 -19.97 -15.83 28.12
CA SER A 164 -19.22 -14.87 27.32
C SER A 164 -19.35 -15.24 25.84
N ALA A 165 -20.20 -14.50 25.12
CA ALA A 165 -20.54 -14.78 23.73
C ALA A 165 -19.28 -15.09 22.90
N GLU A 166 -19.16 -16.37 22.52
CA GLU A 166 -17.88 -17.09 22.37
C GLU A 166 -16.86 -16.27 21.57
N ARG A 167 -15.86 -15.69 22.27
CA ARG A 167 -14.91 -14.81 21.61
C ARG A 167 -14.07 -15.64 20.62
N ARG A 168 -14.14 -15.28 19.35
CA ARG A 168 -13.41 -15.92 18.25
C ARG A 168 -11.90 -15.66 18.35
N LEU A 169 -11.23 -16.43 19.21
CA LEU A 169 -9.80 -16.33 19.48
C LEU A 169 -8.95 -16.63 18.24
N ASP A 170 -9.48 -17.44 17.31
CA ASP A 170 -8.92 -17.66 15.98
C ASP A 170 -8.77 -16.34 15.21
N LEU A 171 -9.80 -15.50 15.18
CA LEU A 171 -9.75 -14.21 14.47
C LEU A 171 -8.83 -13.19 15.16
N ASP A 172 -8.73 -13.21 16.50
CA ASP A 172 -7.74 -12.41 17.24
C ASP A 172 -6.31 -12.81 16.82
N TRP A 173 -6.00 -14.11 16.82
CA TRP A 173 -4.67 -14.60 16.45
C TRP A 173 -4.32 -14.35 14.99
N ILE A 174 -5.28 -14.50 14.06
CA ILE A 174 -5.05 -14.18 12.64
C ILE A 174 -4.75 -12.69 12.48
N ARG A 175 -5.43 -11.79 13.21
CA ARG A 175 -5.10 -10.36 13.21
C ARG A 175 -3.67 -10.10 13.70
N ILE A 176 -3.28 -10.70 14.83
CA ILE A 176 -1.92 -10.55 15.39
C ILE A 176 -0.87 -11.01 14.36
N GLY A 177 -1.05 -12.22 13.81
CA GLY A 177 -0.14 -12.78 12.82
C GLY A 177 -0.07 -11.97 11.52
N ALA A 178 -1.22 -11.56 10.97
CA ALA A 178 -1.27 -10.80 9.72
C ALA A 178 -0.65 -9.40 9.84
N PHE A 179 -0.83 -8.70 10.98
CA PHE A 179 -0.12 -7.44 11.22
C PHE A 179 1.37 -7.64 11.50
N GLY A 180 1.77 -8.62 12.33
CA GLY A 180 3.19 -8.92 12.56
C GLY A 180 3.93 -9.26 11.25
N LEU A 181 3.27 -9.99 10.36
CA LEU A 181 3.77 -10.33 9.03
C LEU A 181 3.79 -9.12 8.08
N LEU A 182 2.85 -8.18 8.22
CA LEU A 182 2.88 -6.89 7.50
C LEU A 182 4.06 -6.01 7.95
N ILE A 183 4.42 -6.03 9.24
CA ILE A 183 5.60 -5.34 9.77
C ILE A 183 6.87 -5.90 9.14
N LEU A 184 7.07 -7.23 9.22
CA LEU A 184 8.22 -7.91 8.61
C LEU A 184 8.29 -7.68 7.09
N TYR A 185 7.14 -7.62 6.42
CA TYR A 185 7.05 -7.31 5.00
C TYR A 185 7.55 -5.89 4.67
N HIS A 186 7.18 -4.86 5.44
CA HIS A 186 7.65 -3.49 5.19
C HIS A 186 9.12 -3.29 5.59
N VAL A 187 9.64 -4.02 6.58
CA VAL A 187 11.09 -4.13 6.79
C VAL A 187 11.75 -4.72 5.54
N GLY A 188 11.19 -5.79 4.95
CA GLY A 188 11.68 -6.37 3.69
C GLY A 188 11.68 -5.40 2.50
N MET A 189 10.70 -4.49 2.42
CA MET A 189 10.63 -3.47 1.35
C MET A 189 11.84 -2.53 1.33
N LEU A 190 12.54 -2.34 2.45
CA LEU A 190 13.79 -1.56 2.50
C LEU A 190 14.92 -2.27 1.71
N TYR A 191 14.92 -3.61 1.65
CA TYR A 191 16.02 -4.43 1.13
C TYR A 191 15.80 -5.05 -0.25
N VAL A 192 14.56 -5.32 -0.72
CA VAL A 192 14.33 -5.85 -2.09
C VAL A 192 14.56 -4.80 -3.18
N SER A 193 14.67 -5.20 -4.45
CA SER A 193 14.88 -4.27 -5.58
C SER A 193 13.70 -3.32 -5.87
N TRP A 194 12.53 -3.56 -5.26
CA TRP A 194 11.28 -2.88 -5.59
C TRP A 194 11.23 -1.45 -5.04
N GLY A 195 10.47 -0.58 -5.73
CA GLY A 195 10.21 0.79 -5.29
C GLY A 195 9.58 0.85 -3.89
N PHE A 196 10.16 1.69 -3.03
CA PHE A 196 9.70 1.98 -1.68
C PHE A 196 10.14 3.41 -1.28
N HIS A 197 9.73 3.92 -0.13
CA HIS A 197 9.95 5.33 0.28
C HIS A 197 11.43 5.69 0.42
N VAL A 198 12.18 4.82 1.09
CA VAL A 198 13.62 4.89 1.39
C VAL A 198 14.23 3.54 1.06
N LYS A 199 15.48 3.49 0.59
CA LYS A 199 16.14 2.22 0.21
C LYS A 199 17.46 1.99 0.96
N SER A 200 17.67 0.75 1.40
CA SER A 200 18.98 0.29 1.86
C SER A 200 19.97 0.22 0.69
N ALA A 201 21.20 0.68 0.90
CA ALA A 201 22.32 0.46 -0.03
C ALA A 201 22.66 -1.04 -0.19
N HIS A 202 22.39 -1.85 0.83
CA HIS A 202 22.51 -3.30 0.78
C HIS A 202 21.15 -3.89 0.34
N GLN A 203 21.09 -4.45 -0.87
CA GLN A 203 19.87 -5.09 -1.40
C GLN A 203 19.94 -6.62 -1.36
N LEU A 204 18.82 -7.26 -1.06
CA LEU A 204 18.67 -8.71 -0.86
C LEU A 204 17.63 -9.28 -1.82
N ARG A 205 18.06 -9.62 -3.04
CA ARG A 205 17.17 -10.15 -4.10
C ARG A 205 16.55 -11.50 -3.73
N GLU A 206 17.26 -12.32 -2.96
CA GLU A 206 16.76 -13.61 -2.45
C GLU A 206 15.55 -13.50 -1.52
N LEU A 207 15.23 -12.29 -1.02
CA LEU A 207 14.03 -12.02 -0.23
C LEU A 207 12.77 -11.84 -1.11
N GLU A 208 12.93 -11.56 -2.41
CA GLU A 208 11.81 -11.28 -3.33
C GLU A 208 10.81 -12.44 -3.48
N PRO A 209 11.21 -13.73 -3.59
CA PRO A 209 10.26 -14.83 -3.63
C PRO A 209 9.38 -14.93 -2.37
N LEU A 210 9.96 -14.67 -1.18
CA LEU A 210 9.21 -14.65 0.07
C LEU A 210 8.24 -13.45 0.12
N MET A 211 8.64 -12.29 -0.40
CA MET A 211 7.73 -11.14 -0.49
C MET A 211 6.66 -11.32 -1.56
N LEU A 212 6.94 -12.05 -2.65
CA LEU A 212 5.95 -12.47 -3.64
C LEU A 212 4.91 -13.42 -3.04
N LEU A 213 5.31 -14.33 -2.13
CA LEU A 213 4.38 -15.21 -1.41
C LEU A 213 3.40 -14.44 -0.52
N LEU A 214 3.86 -13.33 0.08
CA LEU A 214 3.04 -12.46 0.95
C LEU A 214 2.25 -11.39 0.18
N ASN A 215 2.54 -11.20 -1.11
CA ASN A 215 1.99 -10.11 -1.91
C ASN A 215 0.46 -10.16 -2.08
N PRO A 216 -0.17 -11.30 -2.43
CA PRO A 216 -1.59 -11.29 -2.78
C PRO A 216 -2.52 -11.15 -1.56
N TRP A 217 -2.30 -11.94 -0.50
CA TRP A 217 -3.35 -12.21 0.50
C TRP A 217 -3.29 -11.37 1.78
N ARG A 218 -2.13 -10.82 2.18
CA ARG A 218 -1.97 -10.22 3.54
C ARG A 218 -2.96 -9.09 3.85
N MET A 219 -3.19 -8.16 2.90
CA MET A 219 -4.13 -7.05 3.10
C MET A 219 -5.59 -7.51 2.98
N ALA A 220 -5.90 -8.36 2.00
CA ALA A 220 -7.23 -8.95 1.85
C ALA A 220 -7.69 -9.72 3.10
N LEU A 221 -6.76 -10.45 3.75
CA LEU A 221 -6.98 -11.14 5.02
C LEU A 221 -7.26 -10.15 6.18
N LEU A 222 -6.51 -9.05 6.27
CA LEU A 222 -6.75 -8.00 7.27
C LEU A 222 -8.11 -7.33 7.11
N PHE A 223 -8.56 -7.05 5.88
CA PHE A 223 -9.91 -6.55 5.62
C PHE A 223 -10.99 -7.56 6.02
N LEU A 224 -10.83 -8.84 5.65
CA LEU A 224 -11.77 -9.91 6.01
C LEU A 224 -11.92 -10.06 7.53
N VAL A 225 -10.82 -10.15 8.28
CA VAL A 225 -10.84 -10.25 9.74
C VAL A 225 -11.41 -8.98 10.40
N SER A 226 -11.27 -7.82 9.75
CA SER A 226 -11.85 -6.56 10.23
C SER A 226 -13.35 -6.46 10.00
N GLY A 227 -13.85 -6.91 8.84
CA GLY A 227 -15.29 -7.05 8.57
C GLY A 227 -15.95 -8.05 9.52
N ALA A 228 -15.29 -9.17 9.77
CA ALA A 228 -15.75 -10.16 10.74
C ALA A 228 -15.89 -9.57 12.17
N ALA A 229 -14.89 -8.80 12.61
CA ALA A 229 -14.96 -8.10 13.89
C ALA A 229 -16.08 -7.04 13.93
N THR A 230 -16.34 -6.33 12.83
CA THR A 230 -17.47 -5.39 12.74
C THR A 230 -18.82 -6.11 12.87
N ARG A 231 -19.00 -7.33 12.34
CA ARG A 231 -20.21 -8.14 12.57
C ARG A 231 -20.41 -8.51 14.04
N PHE A 232 -19.34 -8.84 14.76
CA PHE A 232 -19.41 -9.12 16.20
C PHE A 232 -19.66 -7.88 17.06
N MET A 233 -19.24 -6.70 16.61
CA MET A 233 -19.53 -5.43 17.29
C MET A 233 -20.97 -4.95 17.04
N LEU A 234 -21.51 -5.15 15.83
CA LEU A 234 -22.94 -4.92 15.53
C LEU A 234 -23.86 -5.82 16.38
N GLY A 235 -23.40 -7.02 16.77
CA GLY A 235 -24.11 -7.87 17.73
C GLY A 235 -23.98 -7.46 19.21
N LYS A 236 -23.38 -6.30 19.51
CA LYS A 236 -23.12 -5.79 20.87
C LYS A 236 -23.45 -4.30 21.06
N TYR A 237 -23.59 -3.55 19.96
CA TYR A 237 -23.85 -2.11 19.97
C TYR A 237 -24.82 -1.77 18.84
N GLU A 238 -25.78 -0.88 19.11
CA GLU A 238 -26.58 -0.22 18.09
C GLU A 238 -25.71 0.58 17.11
N VAL A 239 -26.26 0.87 15.93
CA VAL A 239 -25.48 1.46 14.82
C VAL A 239 -24.87 2.82 15.16
N GLY A 240 -25.60 3.72 15.83
CA GLY A 240 -25.08 5.05 16.21
C GLY A 240 -23.92 5.00 17.22
N PRO A 241 -24.06 4.29 18.36
CA PRO A 241 -22.94 4.02 19.27
C PRO A 241 -21.76 3.29 18.59
N LEU A 242 -22.04 2.36 17.67
CA LEU A 242 -21.04 1.64 16.89
C LEU A 242 -20.23 2.58 15.98
N THR A 243 -20.89 3.41 15.17
CA THR A 243 -20.20 4.35 14.25
C THR A 243 -19.40 5.39 15.03
N ARG A 244 -19.98 6.02 16.07
CA ARG A 244 -19.26 6.98 16.92
C ARG A 244 -17.98 6.37 17.53
N ARG A 245 -18.08 5.17 18.11
CA ARG A 245 -16.92 4.47 18.70
C ARG A 245 -15.89 4.08 17.63
N ARG A 246 -16.32 3.61 16.46
CA ARG A 246 -15.43 3.25 15.36
C ARG A 246 -14.71 4.46 14.75
N SER A 247 -15.40 5.58 14.57
CA SER A 247 -14.79 6.84 14.13
C SER A 247 -13.72 7.31 15.12
N ALA A 248 -14.01 7.35 16.42
CA ALA A 248 -13.00 7.70 17.43
C ALA A 248 -11.80 6.73 17.44
N GLN A 249 -12.03 5.42 17.29
CA GLN A 249 -10.97 4.40 17.28
C GLN A 249 -10.09 4.39 16.02
N LEU A 250 -10.55 4.96 14.90
CA LEU A 250 -9.85 4.92 13.62
C LEU A 250 -9.34 6.30 13.19
N LEU A 251 -10.16 7.35 13.30
CA LEU A 251 -9.83 8.70 12.81
C LEU A 251 -8.87 9.45 13.74
N ILE A 252 -8.97 9.31 15.07
CA ILE A 252 -8.04 9.98 15.99
C ILE A 252 -6.61 9.43 15.82
N PRO A 253 -6.38 8.11 15.78
CA PRO A 253 -5.04 7.57 15.55
C PRO A 253 -4.53 7.76 14.11
N LEU A 254 -5.43 7.81 13.11
CA LEU A 254 -5.10 8.21 11.74
C LEU A 254 -4.60 9.66 11.68
N ALA A 255 -5.32 10.61 12.30
CA ALA A 255 -4.92 12.02 12.31
C ALA A 255 -3.58 12.24 13.01
N PHE A 256 -3.37 11.60 14.17
CA PHE A 256 -2.06 11.56 14.83
C PHE A 256 -0.97 10.97 13.92
N GLY A 257 -1.27 9.85 13.26
CA GLY A 257 -0.36 9.21 12.31
C GLY A 257 0.03 10.13 11.16
N MET A 258 -0.95 10.78 10.52
CA MET A 258 -0.74 11.74 9.43
C MET A 258 0.05 12.98 9.84
N LEU A 259 -0.08 13.45 11.09
CA LEU A 259 0.56 14.68 11.57
C LEU A 259 1.94 14.46 12.20
N VAL A 260 2.23 13.27 12.73
CA VAL A 260 3.42 13.00 13.56
C VAL A 260 4.25 11.81 13.06
N VAL A 261 3.62 10.73 12.60
CA VAL A 261 4.31 9.46 12.29
C VAL A 261 4.73 9.38 10.82
N VAL A 262 3.85 9.75 9.90
CA VAL A 262 4.11 9.74 8.45
C VAL A 262 5.06 10.85 7.97
N PRO A 263 5.04 12.11 8.48
CA PRO A 263 5.88 13.17 7.94
C PRO A 263 7.40 12.90 7.97
N PRO A 264 8.00 12.30 9.01
CA PRO A 264 9.41 11.89 8.99
C PRO A 264 9.75 10.95 7.83
N GLN A 265 8.85 10.03 7.49
CA GLN A 265 9.02 9.08 6.39
C GLN A 265 8.84 9.75 5.02
N SER A 266 7.90 10.70 4.90
CA SER A 266 7.74 11.53 3.70
C SER A 266 8.93 12.47 3.49
N PHE A 267 9.47 13.06 4.56
CA PHE A 267 10.69 13.87 4.51
C PHE A 267 11.87 13.05 3.98
N ALA A 268 12.09 11.84 4.52
CA ALA A 268 13.17 10.97 4.06
C ALA A 268 13.05 10.58 2.58
N GLU A 269 11.84 10.27 2.08
CA GLU A 269 11.62 10.04 0.63
C GLU A 269 11.93 11.28 -0.22
N VAL A 270 11.54 12.47 0.26
CA VAL A 270 11.75 13.74 -0.44
C VAL A 270 13.23 14.16 -0.46
N VAL A 271 13.98 13.90 0.62
CA VAL A 271 15.44 14.08 0.64
C VAL A 271 16.14 13.08 -0.29
N GLU A 272 15.84 11.78 -0.17
CA GLU A 272 16.50 10.71 -0.95
C GLU A 272 16.26 10.84 -2.46
N LYS A 273 15.05 11.23 -2.89
CA LYS A 273 14.64 11.15 -4.31
C LYS A 273 14.47 12.48 -5.02
N LEU A 274 14.24 13.57 -4.29
CA LEU A 274 14.00 14.90 -4.86
C LEU A 274 15.11 15.90 -4.48
N GLY A 275 16.09 15.47 -3.67
CA GLY A 275 17.26 16.30 -3.33
C GLY A 275 16.94 17.51 -2.45
N PHE A 276 15.84 17.46 -1.68
CA PHE A 276 15.44 18.56 -0.79
C PHE A 276 16.53 18.85 0.26
N SER A 277 16.98 20.09 0.32
CA SER A 277 18.11 20.54 1.15
C SER A 277 17.71 21.26 2.44
N GLY A 278 16.41 21.47 2.69
CA GLY A 278 15.91 22.11 3.90
C GLY A 278 15.85 21.18 5.11
N GLY A 279 15.69 21.75 6.31
CA GLY A 279 15.54 20.97 7.54
C GLY A 279 14.19 20.25 7.63
N TYR A 280 14.09 19.24 8.49
CA TYR A 280 12.82 18.54 8.76
C TYR A 280 11.70 19.51 9.21
N LEU A 281 12.04 20.51 10.04
CA LEU A 281 11.07 21.50 10.50
C LEU A 281 10.62 22.46 9.40
N ASP A 282 11.50 22.79 8.43
CA ASP A 282 11.12 23.54 7.24
C ASP A 282 10.15 22.73 6.37
N PHE A 283 10.48 21.47 6.09
CA PHE A 283 9.59 20.55 5.38
C PHE A 283 8.21 20.45 6.06
N TRP A 284 8.19 20.22 7.38
CA TRP A 284 6.94 20.03 8.12
C TRP A 284 6.08 21.30 8.17
N LEU A 285 6.67 22.46 8.50
CA LEU A 285 5.92 23.71 8.62
C LEU A 285 5.57 24.37 7.28
N LYS A 286 6.49 24.37 6.30
CA LYS A 286 6.38 25.18 5.07
C LYS A 286 5.84 24.40 3.87
N HIS A 287 5.86 23.06 3.90
CA HIS A 287 5.39 22.22 2.80
C HIS A 287 4.33 21.20 3.24
N TYR A 288 4.54 20.49 4.35
CA TYR A 288 3.63 19.42 4.78
C TYR A 288 2.31 19.95 5.32
N LEU A 289 2.34 20.91 6.26
CA LEU A 289 1.14 21.51 6.84
C LEU A 289 0.47 22.56 5.92
N THR A 290 1.18 23.05 4.91
CA THR A 290 0.68 23.99 3.88
C THR A 290 0.04 23.30 2.68
N PHE A 291 0.00 21.96 2.67
CA PHE A 291 -0.55 21.14 1.58
C PHE A 291 0.20 21.33 0.24
N ASP A 292 1.52 21.57 0.28
CA ASP A 292 2.33 21.75 -0.93
C ASP A 292 2.38 20.48 -1.78
N GLN A 293 2.20 20.64 -3.09
CA GLN A 293 2.20 19.58 -4.09
C GLN A 293 3.43 19.65 -5.02
N GLY A 294 4.36 20.59 -4.80
CA GLY A 294 5.54 20.82 -5.65
C GLY A 294 6.55 19.66 -5.70
N PHE A 295 6.45 18.69 -4.79
CA PHE A 295 7.31 17.51 -4.74
C PHE A 295 6.93 16.45 -5.80
N CYS A 296 7.26 16.74 -7.06
CA CYS A 296 6.99 15.88 -8.21
C CYS A 296 8.26 15.20 -8.75
N ARG A 297 8.13 13.93 -9.14
CA ARG A 297 9.11 13.20 -9.97
C ARG A 297 8.50 12.76 -11.30
N ILE A 298 9.33 12.53 -12.30
CA ILE A 298 8.92 11.83 -13.53
C ILE A 298 9.23 10.34 -13.33
N GLU A 299 8.22 9.50 -13.39
CA GLU A 299 8.31 8.04 -13.23
C GLU A 299 7.63 7.39 -14.45
N ASN A 300 8.39 6.59 -15.21
CA ASN A 300 7.94 5.95 -16.47
C ASN A 300 7.27 6.93 -17.46
N GLY A 301 7.84 8.14 -17.62
CA GLY A 301 7.33 9.18 -18.52
C GLY A 301 6.07 9.92 -18.03
N ARG A 302 5.63 9.68 -16.78
CA ARG A 302 4.49 10.38 -16.16
C ARG A 302 4.94 11.17 -14.94
N GLN A 303 4.43 12.38 -14.79
CA GLN A 303 4.66 13.18 -13.59
C GLN A 303 3.83 12.60 -12.43
N SER A 304 4.50 12.24 -11.34
CA SER A 304 3.91 11.72 -10.11
C SER A 304 4.34 12.61 -8.95
N CYS A 305 3.37 13.31 -8.36
CA CYS A 305 3.59 14.25 -7.25
C CYS A 305 3.22 13.59 -5.91
N LEU A 306 4.03 13.87 -4.89
CA LEU A 306 3.76 13.43 -3.53
C LEU A 306 2.68 14.32 -2.92
N ILE A 307 1.49 13.76 -2.72
CA ILE A 307 0.38 14.47 -2.07
C ILE A 307 0.73 14.70 -0.59
N LEU A 308 0.78 15.95 -0.15
CA LEU A 308 0.94 16.32 1.26
C LEU A 308 -0.32 17.01 1.81
N PRO A 309 -0.69 16.80 3.10
CA PRO A 309 -0.34 15.66 3.95
C PRO A 309 -0.76 14.31 3.35
N THR A 310 -0.12 13.22 3.76
CA THR A 310 -0.48 11.86 3.32
C THR A 310 -0.73 10.91 4.49
N TRP A 311 -1.64 9.96 4.28
CA TRP A 311 -1.81 8.81 5.18
C TRP A 311 -0.76 7.71 4.94
N ASN A 312 -0.12 7.69 3.77
CA ASN A 312 0.84 6.67 3.37
C ASN A 312 0.36 5.25 3.73
N HIS A 313 1.10 4.47 4.53
CA HIS A 313 0.75 3.11 4.97
C HIS A 313 -0.52 2.99 5.82
N LEU A 314 -1.05 4.11 6.31
CA LEU A 314 -2.31 4.18 7.06
C LEU A 314 -3.55 4.18 6.17
N TRP A 315 -3.41 4.08 4.83
CA TRP A 315 -4.54 3.97 3.88
C TRP A 315 -5.56 2.90 4.29
N PHE A 316 -5.10 1.77 4.82
CA PHE A 316 -5.95 0.68 5.32
C PHE A 316 -6.93 1.15 6.40
N VAL A 317 -6.55 2.09 7.28
CA VAL A 317 -7.43 2.67 8.32
C VAL A 317 -8.56 3.47 7.71
N VAL A 318 -8.27 4.25 6.66
CA VAL A 318 -9.24 5.09 5.94
C VAL A 318 -10.27 4.20 5.22
N TYR A 319 -9.79 3.18 4.50
CA TYR A 319 -10.62 2.21 3.79
C TYR A 319 -11.48 1.39 4.78
N LEU A 320 -10.90 0.94 5.90
CA LEU A 320 -11.62 0.25 6.97
C LEU A 320 -12.71 1.12 7.60
N TRP A 321 -12.44 2.41 7.83
CA TRP A 321 -13.45 3.35 8.32
C TRP A 321 -14.58 3.52 7.30
N LEU A 322 -14.25 3.80 6.03
CA LEU A 322 -15.20 3.97 4.94
C LEU A 322 -16.14 2.76 4.81
N TYR A 323 -15.60 1.54 4.70
CA TYR A 323 -16.40 0.32 4.58
C TYR A 323 -17.22 0.04 5.84
N THR A 324 -16.72 0.39 7.03
CA THR A 324 -17.48 0.27 8.27
C THR A 324 -18.64 1.26 8.32
N MET A 325 -18.47 2.51 7.86
CA MET A 325 -19.55 3.50 7.82
C MET A 325 -20.61 3.15 6.77
N ALA A 326 -20.19 2.80 5.55
CA ALA A 326 -21.10 2.42 4.45
C ALA A 326 -21.95 1.20 4.83
N LEU A 327 -21.33 0.16 5.39
CA LEU A 327 -22.04 -1.04 5.84
C LEU A 327 -22.92 -0.78 7.07
N ALA A 328 -22.51 0.10 7.98
CA ALA A 328 -23.32 0.51 9.12
C ALA A 328 -24.60 1.24 8.67
N GLY A 329 -24.48 2.21 7.75
CA GLY A 329 -25.62 2.91 7.16
C GLY A 329 -26.57 1.96 6.42
N LEU A 330 -26.02 1.08 5.57
CA LEU A 330 -26.82 0.10 4.82
C LEU A 330 -27.59 -0.87 5.74
N VAL A 331 -27.00 -1.29 6.87
CA VAL A 331 -27.66 -2.13 7.87
C VAL A 331 -28.72 -1.36 8.67
N ALA A 332 -28.50 -0.08 8.98
CA ALA A 332 -29.52 0.76 9.62
C ALA A 332 -30.74 0.98 8.71
N LEU A 333 -30.51 1.21 7.41
CA LEU A 333 -31.56 1.40 6.42
C LEU A 333 -32.30 0.10 6.05
N THR A 334 -31.71 -1.08 6.28
CA THR A 334 -32.33 -2.37 5.95
C THR A 334 -32.18 -3.38 7.10
N PRO A 335 -33.09 -3.38 8.10
CA PRO A 335 -33.14 -4.36 9.17
C PRO A 335 -33.14 -5.81 8.64
N GLY A 336 -32.32 -6.67 9.25
CA GLY A 336 -32.16 -8.07 8.85
C GLY A 336 -31.34 -8.30 7.58
N LEU A 337 -30.76 -7.26 6.95
CA LEU A 337 -29.91 -7.43 5.76
C LEU A 337 -28.70 -8.32 6.01
N ALA A 338 -28.05 -8.21 7.17
CA ALA A 338 -26.89 -9.03 7.52
C ALA A 338 -27.27 -10.53 7.61
N GLU A 339 -28.45 -10.84 8.16
CA GLU A 339 -29.02 -12.18 8.28
C GLU A 339 -29.54 -12.73 6.94
N ARG A 340 -29.99 -11.86 6.03
CA ARG A 340 -30.33 -12.22 4.63
C ARG A 340 -29.05 -12.52 3.83
N GLY A 341 -28.06 -11.63 3.88
CA GLY A 341 -26.77 -11.77 3.20
C GLY A 341 -25.96 -12.98 3.68
N GLN A 342 -25.95 -13.27 4.98
CA GLN A 342 -25.31 -14.48 5.52
C GLN A 342 -25.96 -15.76 4.93
N ARG A 343 -27.29 -15.85 4.93
CA ARG A 343 -28.02 -17.00 4.36
C ARG A 343 -27.85 -17.12 2.84
N LEU A 344 -27.71 -16.01 2.14
CA LEU A 344 -27.37 -16.01 0.71
C LEU A 344 -25.95 -16.56 0.49
N LEU A 345 -24.96 -16.09 1.24
CA LEU A 345 -23.57 -16.56 1.14
C LEU A 345 -23.43 -18.05 1.51
N GLU A 346 -24.16 -18.51 2.52
CA GLU A 346 -24.25 -19.93 2.93
C GLU A 346 -24.84 -20.83 1.84
N ARG A 347 -25.72 -20.30 0.97
CA ARG A 347 -26.30 -21.00 -0.18
C ARG A 347 -25.44 -20.90 -1.43
N ALA A 348 -24.82 -19.74 -1.67
CA ALA A 348 -24.02 -19.46 -2.86
C ALA A 348 -22.64 -20.14 -2.86
N LEU A 349 -22.10 -20.51 -1.69
CA LEU A 349 -20.78 -21.13 -1.56
C LEU A 349 -20.80 -22.55 -0.94
N PRO A 350 -21.46 -23.54 -1.58
CA PRO A 350 -21.39 -24.94 -1.18
C PRO A 350 -20.06 -25.57 -1.60
N GLY A 351 -19.52 -26.44 -0.74
CA GLY A 351 -18.35 -27.27 -1.06
C GLY A 351 -17.19 -26.51 -1.70
N LEU A 352 -16.72 -27.02 -2.85
CA LEU A 352 -15.59 -26.47 -3.61
C LEU A 352 -15.84 -25.05 -4.14
N LEU A 353 -17.09 -24.61 -4.29
CA LEU A 353 -17.41 -23.26 -4.78
C LEU A 353 -16.99 -22.16 -3.78
N LEU A 354 -16.82 -22.51 -2.49
CA LEU A 354 -16.21 -21.64 -1.48
C LEU A 354 -14.74 -21.30 -1.78
N LEU A 355 -14.03 -22.17 -2.52
CA LEU A 355 -12.69 -21.88 -3.04
C LEU A 355 -12.78 -21.19 -4.40
N LEU A 356 -13.55 -21.75 -5.34
CA LEU A 356 -13.49 -21.33 -6.74
C LEU A 356 -14.20 -19.98 -7.03
N ALA A 357 -15.40 -19.72 -6.51
CA ALA A 357 -16.12 -18.49 -6.88
C ALA A 357 -15.42 -17.20 -6.41
N PRO A 358 -14.89 -17.12 -5.17
CA PRO A 358 -14.09 -15.96 -4.77
C PRO A 358 -12.78 -15.84 -5.57
N ALA A 359 -12.06 -16.94 -5.80
CA ALA A 359 -10.83 -16.94 -6.59
C ALA A 359 -11.05 -16.41 -8.02
N VAL A 360 -12.13 -16.85 -8.67
CA VAL A 360 -12.54 -16.38 -10.00
C VAL A 360 -12.96 -14.91 -9.96
N LEU A 361 -13.71 -14.47 -8.94
CA LEU A 361 -14.10 -13.05 -8.80
C LEU A 361 -12.87 -12.13 -8.64
N LEU A 362 -11.88 -12.53 -7.85
CA LEU A 362 -10.64 -11.77 -7.68
C LEU A 362 -9.78 -11.80 -8.97
N GLY A 363 -9.77 -12.93 -9.68
CA GLY A 363 -9.17 -13.04 -11.01
C GLY A 363 -9.84 -12.15 -12.05
N LEU A 364 -11.18 -12.09 -12.08
CA LEU A 364 -11.96 -11.20 -12.97
C LEU A 364 -11.70 -9.73 -12.65
N ASN A 365 -11.68 -9.33 -11.36
CA ASN A 365 -11.30 -7.97 -10.96
C ASN A 365 -9.90 -7.61 -11.49
N ARG A 366 -8.96 -8.56 -11.42
CA ARG A 366 -7.58 -8.37 -11.90
C ARG A 366 -7.42 -8.46 -13.43
N PHE A 367 -8.33 -9.11 -14.14
CA PHE A 367 -8.34 -9.16 -15.61
C PHE A 367 -9.04 -7.94 -16.22
N LEU A 368 -10.14 -7.49 -15.62
CA LEU A 368 -11.01 -6.43 -16.17
C LEU A 368 -10.69 -5.03 -15.63
N VAL A 369 -10.49 -4.88 -14.32
CA VAL A 369 -10.38 -3.57 -13.66
C VAL A 369 -8.94 -3.09 -13.56
N PHE A 370 -8.02 -3.95 -13.12
CA PHE A 370 -6.60 -3.60 -12.93
C PHE A 370 -5.91 -2.96 -14.16
N PRO A 371 -6.18 -3.36 -15.42
CA PRO A 371 -5.56 -2.71 -16.59
C PRO A 371 -6.05 -1.28 -16.84
N ALA A 372 -7.28 -0.95 -16.45
CA ALA A 372 -7.90 0.37 -16.67
C ALA A 372 -7.79 1.29 -15.44
N ALA A 373 -7.87 0.72 -14.24
CA ALA A 373 -7.76 1.39 -12.95
C ALA A 373 -6.77 0.64 -12.03
N PRO A 374 -5.45 0.82 -12.24
CA PRO A 374 -4.43 0.23 -11.38
C PRO A 374 -4.42 0.86 -9.98
N PRO A 375 -3.87 0.17 -8.95
CA PRO A 375 -3.86 0.63 -7.56
C PRO A 375 -3.30 2.05 -7.36
N THR A 376 -4.10 2.94 -6.78
CA THR A 376 -3.65 4.30 -6.39
C THR A 376 -3.44 4.45 -4.89
N TYR A 377 -4.14 3.67 -4.06
CA TYR A 377 -4.26 3.80 -2.61
C TYR A 377 -4.84 5.17 -2.15
N VAL A 378 -5.44 5.92 -3.09
CA VAL A 378 -6.21 7.15 -2.85
C VAL A 378 -7.69 6.79 -2.88
N VAL A 379 -8.46 7.16 -1.85
CA VAL A 379 -9.85 6.66 -1.67
C VAL A 379 -10.76 6.93 -2.88
N ILE A 380 -10.53 8.02 -3.61
CA ILE A 380 -11.27 8.37 -4.82
C ILE A 380 -10.56 7.77 -6.05
N GLY A 381 -11.27 6.95 -6.82
CA GLY A 381 -10.81 6.37 -8.08
C GLY A 381 -10.13 5.00 -8.00
N ASP A 382 -9.79 4.49 -6.82
CA ASP A 382 -9.10 3.20 -6.65
C ASP A 382 -10.03 1.97 -6.79
N TRP A 383 -10.71 1.87 -7.94
CA TRP A 383 -11.79 0.90 -8.15
C TRP A 383 -11.36 -0.56 -7.99
N TYR A 384 -10.14 -0.91 -8.42
CA TYR A 384 -9.60 -2.26 -8.25
C TYR A 384 -9.50 -2.66 -6.77
N GLN A 385 -8.97 -1.77 -5.92
CA GLN A 385 -8.86 -2.02 -4.48
C GLN A 385 -10.22 -1.96 -3.78
N HIS A 386 -11.15 -1.12 -4.22
CA HIS A 386 -12.52 -1.11 -3.70
C HIS A 386 -13.27 -2.41 -3.97
N VAL A 387 -13.13 -2.98 -5.17
CA VAL A 387 -13.71 -4.31 -5.46
C VAL A 387 -13.02 -5.40 -4.62
N LEU A 388 -11.68 -5.44 -4.57
CA LEU A 388 -10.92 -6.44 -3.81
C LEU A 388 -11.19 -6.37 -2.29
N TYR A 389 -10.90 -5.24 -1.67
CA TYR A 389 -10.95 -5.09 -0.22
C TYR A 389 -12.39 -4.93 0.30
N GLY A 390 -13.28 -4.30 -0.47
CA GLY A 390 -14.71 -4.27 -0.20
C GLY A 390 -15.32 -5.67 -0.21
N PHE A 391 -14.98 -6.50 -1.21
CA PHE A 391 -15.39 -7.91 -1.25
C PHE A 391 -14.87 -8.68 -0.03
N CYS A 392 -13.57 -8.62 0.28
CA CYS A 392 -13.00 -9.35 1.40
C CYS A 392 -13.60 -8.91 2.76
N PHE A 393 -13.79 -7.61 2.97
CA PHE A 393 -14.45 -7.06 4.16
C PHE A 393 -15.91 -7.53 4.28
N LEU A 394 -16.68 -7.46 3.19
CA LEU A 394 -18.08 -7.91 3.17
C LEU A 394 -18.21 -9.42 3.40
N TYR A 395 -17.37 -10.23 2.74
CA TYR A 395 -17.29 -11.67 2.97
C TYR A 395 -17.02 -11.96 4.45
N GLY A 396 -16.02 -11.28 5.05
CA GLY A 396 -15.68 -11.45 6.45
C GLY A 396 -16.83 -11.12 7.39
N PHE A 397 -17.53 -10.01 7.14
CA PHE A 397 -18.72 -9.60 7.90
C PHE A 397 -19.86 -10.63 7.80
N LEU A 398 -20.19 -11.10 6.60
CA LEU A 398 -21.28 -12.06 6.40
C LEU A 398 -20.93 -13.46 6.95
N ALA A 399 -19.70 -13.93 6.75
CA ALA A 399 -19.26 -15.25 7.19
C ALA A 399 -19.03 -15.37 8.70
N ALA A 400 -18.79 -14.27 9.42
CA ALA A 400 -18.35 -14.26 10.82
C ALA A 400 -19.17 -15.15 11.77
N ARG A 401 -20.51 -15.11 11.66
CA ARG A 401 -21.45 -15.86 12.51
C ARG A 401 -21.92 -17.19 11.89
N SER A 402 -21.44 -17.54 10.69
CA SER A 402 -21.83 -18.77 10.00
C SER A 402 -21.01 -19.97 10.49
N LYS A 403 -21.68 -20.92 11.15
CA LYS A 403 -21.09 -22.23 11.46
C LYS A 403 -20.80 -23.01 10.17
N ALA A 404 -21.77 -23.05 9.25
CA ALA A 404 -21.67 -23.80 8.00
C ALA A 404 -20.51 -23.34 7.10
N LEU A 405 -20.30 -22.03 6.91
CA LEU A 405 -19.14 -21.54 6.15
C LEU A 405 -17.82 -21.84 6.89
N ALA A 406 -17.76 -21.64 8.21
CA ALA A 406 -16.57 -21.93 9.00
C ALA A 406 -16.18 -23.43 9.01
N GLU A 407 -17.15 -24.33 8.92
CA GLU A 407 -16.95 -25.78 8.82
C GLU A 407 -16.49 -26.21 7.43
N ARG A 408 -17.03 -25.60 6.36
CA ARG A 408 -16.53 -25.79 4.99
C ARG A 408 -15.08 -25.32 4.88
N THR A 409 -14.76 -24.13 5.39
CA THR A 409 -13.38 -23.58 5.46
C THR A 409 -12.43 -24.50 6.24
N GLU A 410 -12.82 -25.02 7.41
CA GLU A 410 -11.98 -25.94 8.19
C GLU A 410 -11.75 -27.27 7.45
N ARG A 411 -12.78 -27.83 6.81
CA ARG A 411 -12.67 -29.07 6.01
C ARG A 411 -11.76 -28.88 4.79
N LEU A 412 -11.87 -27.76 4.09
CA LEU A 412 -11.14 -27.48 2.85
C LEU A 412 -9.69 -27.04 3.07
N ARG A 413 -9.24 -26.77 4.30
CA ARG A 413 -7.92 -26.19 4.62
C ARG A 413 -6.71 -26.84 3.92
N TRP A 414 -6.72 -28.16 3.75
CA TRP A 414 -5.63 -28.90 3.10
C TRP A 414 -5.65 -28.75 1.57
N LEU A 415 -6.83 -28.82 0.95
CA LEU A 415 -6.99 -28.55 -0.48
C LEU A 415 -6.69 -27.08 -0.79
N ALA A 416 -7.11 -26.17 0.09
CA ALA A 416 -6.76 -24.75 0.01
C ALA A 416 -5.24 -24.54 0.06
N LEU A 417 -4.53 -25.18 1.00
CA LEU A 417 -3.07 -25.08 1.09
C LEU A 417 -2.37 -25.66 -0.13
N ALA A 418 -2.80 -26.83 -0.62
CA ALA A 418 -2.23 -27.45 -1.82
C ALA A 418 -2.43 -26.58 -3.08
N LEU A 419 -3.64 -26.03 -3.28
CA LEU A 419 -3.93 -25.11 -4.38
C LEU A 419 -3.18 -23.78 -4.24
N ALA A 420 -2.99 -23.27 -3.02
CA ALA A 420 -2.22 -22.04 -2.78
C ALA A 420 -0.73 -22.24 -3.14
N ILE A 421 -0.12 -23.34 -2.70
CA ILE A 421 1.27 -23.67 -3.06
C ILE A 421 1.40 -23.89 -4.57
N ALA A 422 0.48 -24.62 -5.20
CA ALA A 422 0.50 -24.84 -6.65
C ALA A 422 0.31 -23.53 -7.44
N ALA A 423 -0.60 -22.65 -7.01
CA ALA A 423 -0.84 -21.35 -7.64
C ALA A 423 0.35 -20.39 -7.46
N PHE A 424 0.98 -20.38 -6.28
CA PHE A 424 2.21 -19.63 -6.03
C PHE A 424 3.37 -20.09 -6.94
N LEU A 425 3.61 -21.40 -7.04
CA LEU A 425 4.65 -21.96 -7.92
C LEU A 425 4.34 -21.67 -9.40
N ALA A 426 3.08 -21.78 -9.82
CA ALA A 426 2.64 -21.39 -11.16
C ALA A 426 2.82 -19.88 -11.41
N MET A 427 2.63 -19.02 -10.40
CA MET A 427 2.83 -17.57 -10.49
C MET A 427 4.32 -17.21 -10.61
N LEU A 428 5.22 -17.92 -9.92
CA LEU A 428 6.67 -17.79 -10.11
C LEU A 428 7.08 -18.23 -11.53
N TRP A 429 6.60 -19.39 -12.01
CA TRP A 429 6.88 -19.86 -13.36
C TRP A 429 6.36 -18.89 -14.43
N LEU A 430 5.11 -18.41 -14.30
CA LEU A 430 4.52 -17.39 -15.18
C LEU A 430 5.20 -16.01 -15.12
N ARG A 431 6.01 -15.73 -14.09
CA ARG A 431 6.86 -14.53 -14.01
C ARG A 431 8.20 -14.71 -14.73
N ALA A 432 8.70 -15.94 -14.85
CA ALA A 432 9.91 -16.28 -15.60
C ALA A 432 9.69 -16.40 -17.12
N GLN A 433 8.44 -16.61 -17.56
CA GLN A 433 8.09 -16.65 -18.98
C GLN A 433 7.96 -15.24 -19.60
N PRO A 434 8.29 -15.06 -20.90
CA PRO A 434 8.08 -13.80 -21.61
C PRO A 434 6.59 -13.39 -21.67
N PRO A 435 6.28 -12.08 -21.80
CA PRO A 435 4.91 -11.59 -21.79
C PRO A 435 4.17 -11.84 -23.12
N GLY A 436 3.31 -12.86 -23.15
CA GLY A 436 2.40 -13.15 -24.26
C GLY A 436 0.92 -13.15 -23.84
N GLU A 437 0.02 -13.49 -24.78
CA GLU A 437 -1.43 -13.48 -24.55
C GLU A 437 -1.88 -14.51 -23.52
N PHE A 438 -1.29 -15.71 -23.53
CA PHE A 438 -1.48 -16.73 -22.50
C PHE A 438 -1.18 -16.18 -21.10
N GLN A 439 -0.07 -15.46 -20.93
CA GLN A 439 0.31 -14.84 -19.67
C GLN A 439 -0.66 -13.72 -19.27
N ARG A 440 -1.16 -12.92 -20.23
CA ARG A 440 -2.18 -11.88 -19.98
C ARG A 440 -3.51 -12.48 -19.49
N LEU A 441 -3.95 -13.58 -20.10
CA LEU A 441 -5.19 -14.26 -19.73
C LEU A 441 -5.08 -15.04 -18.42
N VAL A 442 -4.01 -15.81 -18.22
CA VAL A 442 -3.90 -16.78 -17.12
C VAL A 442 -3.37 -16.18 -15.81
N ARG A 443 -2.42 -15.23 -15.85
CA ARG A 443 -1.82 -14.65 -14.62
C ARG A 443 -2.85 -14.04 -13.66
N PRO A 444 -3.91 -13.32 -14.10
CA PRO A 444 -4.94 -12.80 -13.21
C PRO A 444 -5.67 -13.88 -12.41
N PHE A 445 -6.08 -14.99 -13.05
CA PHE A 445 -6.80 -16.06 -12.37
C PHE A 445 -5.91 -16.90 -11.45
N VAL A 446 -4.65 -17.16 -11.84
CA VAL A 446 -3.67 -17.81 -10.95
C VAL A 446 -3.41 -16.95 -9.71
N TYR A 447 -3.29 -15.63 -9.87
CA TYR A 447 -3.13 -14.69 -8.75
C TYR A 447 -4.38 -14.64 -7.85
N GLY A 448 -5.59 -14.65 -8.42
CA GLY A 448 -6.85 -14.72 -7.65
C GLY A 448 -7.02 -16.04 -6.88
N LEU A 449 -6.56 -17.16 -7.47
CA LEU A 449 -6.51 -18.47 -6.83
C LEU A 449 -5.52 -18.49 -5.66
N ASP A 450 -4.27 -18.08 -5.89
CA ASP A 450 -3.23 -17.94 -4.86
C ASP A 450 -3.73 -17.08 -3.69
N GLN A 451 -4.23 -15.88 -4.01
CA GLN A 451 -4.79 -14.93 -3.05
C GLN A 451 -5.89 -15.52 -2.17
N TRP A 452 -6.87 -16.22 -2.76
CA TRP A 452 -7.99 -16.74 -1.99
C TRP A 452 -7.67 -18.07 -1.28
N CYS A 453 -6.89 -18.95 -1.90
CA CYS A 453 -6.52 -20.23 -1.32
C CYS A 453 -5.65 -20.06 -0.07
N TRP A 454 -4.72 -19.08 -0.03
CA TRP A 454 -4.01 -18.73 1.21
C TRP A 454 -4.97 -18.23 2.30
N ILE A 455 -5.94 -17.39 1.98
CA ILE A 455 -6.95 -16.91 2.94
C ILE A 455 -7.75 -18.08 3.52
N VAL A 456 -8.27 -18.98 2.69
CA VAL A 456 -9.06 -20.15 3.16
C VAL A 456 -8.20 -21.13 3.95
N ALA A 457 -6.95 -21.36 3.55
CA ALA A 457 -6.01 -22.17 4.32
C ALA A 457 -5.76 -21.57 5.71
N ILE A 458 -5.37 -20.29 5.79
CA ILE A 458 -5.08 -19.61 7.06
C ILE A 458 -6.30 -19.60 7.98
N LEU A 459 -7.49 -19.27 7.47
CA LEU A 459 -8.74 -19.32 8.25
C LEU A 459 -9.05 -20.73 8.77
N GLY A 460 -8.86 -21.76 7.93
CA GLY A 460 -9.15 -23.16 8.29
C GLY A 460 -8.16 -23.74 9.29
N PHE A 461 -6.86 -23.46 9.15
CA PHE A 461 -5.83 -23.86 10.11
C PHE A 461 -5.93 -23.10 11.43
N ALA A 462 -6.22 -21.80 11.39
CA ALA A 462 -6.43 -21.00 12.60
C ALA A 462 -7.66 -21.45 13.39
N ARG A 463 -8.80 -21.72 12.74
CA ARG A 463 -9.97 -22.29 13.42
C ARG A 463 -9.65 -23.63 14.09
N ARG A 464 -8.93 -24.51 13.40
CA ARG A 464 -8.58 -25.84 13.94
C ARG A 464 -7.70 -25.78 15.19
N HIS A 465 -6.71 -24.89 15.22
CA HIS A 465 -5.64 -24.93 16.24
C HIS A 465 -5.66 -23.77 17.25
N LEU A 466 -6.28 -22.64 16.91
CA LEU A 466 -6.20 -21.37 17.66
C LEU A 466 -7.51 -20.95 18.32
N SER A 467 -8.67 -21.48 17.91
CA SER A 467 -9.98 -21.13 18.52
C SER A 467 -10.05 -21.38 20.03
N ARG A 468 -9.24 -22.30 20.58
CA ARG A 468 -9.16 -22.60 22.03
C ARG A 468 -7.91 -22.03 22.72
N ARG A 469 -7.06 -21.26 22.03
CA ARG A 469 -5.80 -20.73 22.56
C ARG A 469 -6.00 -19.35 23.19
N ASP A 470 -6.47 -19.31 24.44
CA ASP A 470 -6.30 -18.13 25.29
C ASP A 470 -4.90 -18.15 25.96
N GLY A 471 -4.42 -16.98 26.38
CA GLY A 471 -3.12 -16.81 27.01
C GLY A 471 -2.75 -15.32 27.14
N PRO A 472 -1.84 -14.97 28.06
CA PRO A 472 -1.46 -13.57 28.34
C PRO A 472 -0.92 -12.86 27.10
N ALA A 473 -0.11 -13.57 26.29
CA ALA A 473 0.43 -13.04 25.03
C ALA A 473 -0.67 -12.59 24.05
N ARG A 474 -1.76 -13.35 23.87
CA ARG A 474 -2.86 -12.93 22.98
C ARG A 474 -3.55 -11.68 23.51
N ARG A 475 -3.76 -11.59 24.83
CA ARG A 475 -4.46 -10.48 25.47
C ARG A 475 -3.68 -9.17 25.28
N TYR A 476 -2.38 -9.18 25.57
CA TYR A 476 -1.48 -8.06 25.31
C TYR A 476 -1.39 -7.70 23.82
N LEU A 477 -1.13 -8.69 22.95
CA LEU A 477 -0.93 -8.43 21.51
C LEU A 477 -2.21 -7.95 20.80
N VAL A 478 -3.40 -8.38 21.22
CA VAL A 478 -4.69 -7.85 20.71
C VAL A 478 -4.82 -6.34 20.87
N GLU A 479 -4.24 -5.79 21.94
CA GLU A 479 -4.31 -4.37 22.28
C GLU A 479 -3.13 -3.61 21.66
N ALA A 480 -1.91 -4.12 21.81
CA ALA A 480 -0.69 -3.48 21.32
C ALA A 480 -0.55 -3.46 19.78
N VAL A 481 -1.09 -4.46 19.06
CA VAL A 481 -0.82 -4.64 17.62
C VAL A 481 -1.27 -3.45 16.75
N PHE A 482 -2.31 -2.72 17.15
CA PHE A 482 -2.76 -1.55 16.40
C PHE A 482 -1.82 -0.35 16.56
N CYS A 483 -1.24 -0.15 17.76
CA CYS A 483 -0.22 0.87 17.99
C CYS A 483 1.05 0.58 17.19
N TRP A 484 1.51 -0.68 17.19
CA TRP A 484 2.63 -1.12 16.35
C TRP A 484 2.35 -0.89 14.86
N TYR A 485 1.16 -1.29 14.37
CA TYR A 485 0.77 -1.04 12.98
C TYR A 485 0.76 0.45 12.60
N ILE A 486 0.50 1.39 13.51
CA ILE A 486 0.59 2.82 13.18
C ILE A 486 2.05 3.24 12.90
N VAL A 487 3.00 2.80 13.73
CA VAL A 487 4.40 3.28 13.68
C VAL A 487 5.34 2.48 12.76
N HIS A 488 5.03 1.22 12.45
CA HIS A 488 5.97 0.22 11.91
C HIS A 488 6.73 0.50 10.60
N GLN A 489 6.40 1.57 9.88
CA GLN A 489 7.05 1.93 8.62
C GLN A 489 7.91 3.21 8.73
N SER A 490 7.79 3.90 9.87
CA SER A 490 8.42 5.20 10.15
C SER A 490 9.31 5.16 11.40
N ALA A 491 9.27 4.04 12.14
CA ALA A 491 10.09 3.70 13.31
C ALA A 491 10.76 2.33 13.09
#